data_AF-A0A484N4V6-F1
#
_entry.id   AF-A0A484N4V6-F1
#
_cell.length_a   1.000
_cell.length_b   1.000
_cell.length_c   1.000
_cell.angle_alpha   90.00
_cell.angle_beta   90.00
_cell.angle_gamma   90.00
#
_symmetry.space_group_name_H-M   'P 1'
#
loop_
_entity.id
_entity.type
_entity.pdbx_description
1 polymer ?
#
loop_
_entity_poly.entity_id
_entity_poly.type
_entity_poly.pdbx_seq_one_letter_code
_entity_poly.pdbx_strand_id
1 'polypeptide(L)'
;MLISYRLDDFADPKNESAMMDLISLLANNISAFSEVQAKEILNLKATFPRILKDWRCSSQVKGTFEESKSVLQDLVKTEEGIKTELEELNKKETELEAELKVIESKRQMLKEEKERVSKQMKIVCCLVEEKASNIGAQYLKVDCAKYQWLEQRLKSKWALMRHLFA
;
A
#
# COMPACT_ATOMS: atom_id res chain seq x y z
N MET A 1 49.90 -28.48 -43.57
CA MET A 1 49.14 -28.25 -42.32
C MET A 1 47.93 -27.40 -42.70
N LEU A 2 46.75 -28.01 -42.90
CA LEU A 2 45.52 -27.24 -43.14
C LEU A 2 45.07 -26.65 -41.80
N ILE A 3 45.09 -25.33 -41.71
CA ILE A 3 44.68 -24.63 -40.49
C ILE A 3 43.15 -24.72 -40.43
N SER A 4 42.63 -25.46 -39.44
CA SER A 4 41.19 -25.60 -39.21
C SER A 4 40.69 -24.44 -38.36
N TYR A 5 40.51 -23.26 -38.96
CA TYR A 5 39.84 -22.15 -38.30
C TYR A 5 38.33 -22.42 -38.20
N ARG A 6 37.76 -22.20 -37.02
CA ARG A 6 36.30 -22.12 -36.82
C ARG A 6 35.82 -20.74 -37.24
N LEU A 7 34.53 -20.62 -37.56
CA LEU A 7 33.93 -19.32 -37.92
C LEU A 7 34.10 -18.26 -36.82
N ASP A 8 34.08 -18.69 -35.55
CA ASP A 8 34.28 -17.82 -34.38
C ASP A 8 35.69 -17.21 -34.33
N ASP A 9 36.70 -17.88 -34.88
CA ASP A 9 38.09 -17.39 -34.89
C ASP A 9 38.26 -16.18 -35.82
N PHE A 10 37.35 -15.99 -36.78
CA PHE A 10 37.27 -14.82 -37.66
C PHE A 10 36.54 -13.64 -37.02
N ALA A 11 36.13 -13.73 -35.75
CA ALA A 11 35.73 -12.55 -34.99
C ALA A 11 36.91 -11.58 -34.77
N ASP A 12 38.15 -12.09 -34.75
CA ASP A 12 39.35 -11.26 -34.74
C ASP A 12 39.66 -10.72 -36.16
N PRO A 13 39.66 -9.39 -36.37
CA PRO A 13 39.99 -8.79 -37.66
C PRO A 13 41.35 -9.23 -38.23
N LYS A 14 42.31 -9.61 -37.36
CA LYS A 14 43.62 -10.10 -37.79
C LYS A 14 43.53 -11.46 -38.49
N ASN A 15 42.70 -12.37 -37.98
CA ASN A 15 42.51 -13.69 -38.56
C ASN A 15 41.72 -13.61 -39.87
N GLU A 16 40.73 -12.72 -39.94
CA GLU A 16 39.99 -12.42 -41.17
C GLU A 16 40.93 -11.86 -42.25
N SER A 17 41.74 -10.83 -41.91
CA SER A 17 42.69 -10.25 -42.85
C SER A 17 43.70 -11.28 -43.34
N ALA A 18 44.29 -12.07 -42.42
CA ALA A 18 45.26 -13.10 -42.79
C ALA A 18 44.67 -14.15 -43.75
N MET A 19 43.42 -14.55 -43.55
CA MET A 19 42.73 -15.50 -44.44
C MET A 19 42.37 -14.88 -45.79
N MET A 20 41.91 -13.63 -45.80
CA MET A 20 41.65 -12.87 -47.03
C MET A 20 42.92 -12.66 -47.87
N ASP A 21 44.04 -12.37 -47.22
CA ASP A 21 45.35 -12.22 -47.85
C ASP A 21 45.83 -13.56 -48.43
N LEU A 22 45.64 -14.66 -47.69
CA LEU A 22 46.01 -16.00 -48.12
C LEU A 22 45.16 -16.47 -49.31
N ILE A 23 43.84 -16.26 -49.27
CA ILE A 23 42.94 -16.54 -50.41
C ILE A 23 43.31 -15.67 -51.62
N SER A 24 43.67 -14.40 -51.40
CA SER A 24 44.10 -13.50 -52.47
C SER A 24 45.43 -13.93 -53.10
N LEU A 25 46.39 -14.36 -52.27
CA LEU A 25 47.67 -14.89 -52.72
C LEU A 25 47.50 -16.17 -53.56
N LEU A 26 46.63 -17.08 -53.12
CA LEU A 26 46.30 -18.29 -53.87
C LEU A 26 45.65 -17.96 -55.22
N ALA A 27 44.69 -17.02 -55.24
CA ALA A 27 44.04 -16.60 -56.46
C ALA A 27 44.98 -15.89 -57.46
N ASN A 28 45.99 -15.17 -56.96
CA ASN A 28 47.00 -14.51 -57.81
C ASN A 28 47.98 -15.50 -58.44
N ASN A 29 48.11 -16.72 -57.88
CA ASN A 29 48.99 -17.78 -58.37
C ASN A 29 48.20 -18.95 -58.98
N ILE A 30 47.04 -18.67 -59.57
CA ILE A 30 46.10 -19.69 -60.07
C ILE A 30 46.69 -20.66 -61.09
N SER A 31 47.68 -20.22 -61.87
CA SER A 31 48.38 -21.05 -62.86
C SER A 31 49.17 -22.21 -62.25
N ALA A 32 49.46 -22.16 -60.94
CA ALA A 32 50.14 -23.24 -60.22
C ALA A 32 49.20 -24.38 -59.81
N PHE A 33 47.89 -24.25 -60.05
CA PHE A 33 46.87 -25.19 -59.60
C PHE A 33 46.19 -25.88 -60.79
N SER A 34 45.67 -27.09 -60.55
CA SER A 34 44.80 -27.75 -61.54
C SER A 34 43.53 -26.93 -61.78
N GLU A 35 42.87 -27.13 -62.92
CA GLU A 35 41.65 -26.40 -63.29
C GLU A 35 40.54 -26.50 -62.24
N VAL A 36 40.39 -27.68 -61.61
CA VAL A 36 39.44 -27.92 -60.52
C VAL A 36 39.79 -27.08 -59.29
N GLN A 37 41.06 -27.09 -58.87
CA GLN A 37 41.54 -26.31 -57.72
C GLN A 37 41.46 -24.81 -57.98
N ALA A 38 41.79 -24.35 -59.19
CA ALA A 38 41.69 -22.95 -59.57
C ALA A 38 40.25 -22.44 -59.49
N LYS A 39 39.28 -23.26 -59.92
CA LYS A 39 37.85 -22.95 -59.81
C LYS A 39 37.40 -22.86 -58.36
N GLU A 40 37.87 -23.76 -57.49
CA GLU A 40 37.57 -23.73 -56.06
C GLU A 40 38.16 -22.49 -55.38
N ILE A 41 39.40 -22.11 -55.70
CA ILE A 41 40.08 -20.91 -55.17
C ILE A 41 39.33 -19.63 -55.57
N LEU A 42 38.90 -19.52 -56.84
CA LEU A 42 38.09 -18.38 -57.30
C LEU A 42 36.74 -18.33 -56.60
N ASN A 43 36.08 -19.47 -56.46
CA ASN A 43 34.81 -19.57 -55.78
C ASN A 43 34.95 -19.18 -54.30
N LEU A 44 36.00 -19.66 -53.63
CA LEU A 44 36.30 -19.29 -52.24
C LEU A 44 36.57 -17.79 -52.10
N LYS A 45 37.37 -17.19 -53.00
CA LYS A 45 37.60 -15.74 -53.03
C LYS A 45 36.31 -14.92 -53.17
N ALA A 46 35.38 -15.40 -53.99
CA ALA A 46 34.10 -14.73 -54.20
C ALA A 46 33.11 -14.92 -53.04
N THR A 47 33.11 -16.09 -52.41
CA THR A 47 32.09 -16.49 -51.42
C THR A 47 32.49 -16.21 -49.98
N PHE A 48 33.78 -16.26 -49.64
CA PHE A 48 34.28 -16.12 -48.26
C PHE A 48 33.87 -14.80 -47.58
N PRO A 49 33.99 -13.61 -48.22
CA PRO A 49 33.54 -12.36 -47.59
C PRO A 49 32.04 -12.35 -47.29
N ARG A 50 31.24 -12.95 -48.17
CA ARG A 50 29.79 -13.06 -48.00
C ARG A 50 29.44 -13.98 -46.83
N ILE A 51 30.11 -15.14 -46.74
CA ILE A 51 29.91 -16.11 -45.65
C ILE A 51 30.23 -15.47 -44.28
N LEU A 52 31.33 -14.72 -44.17
CA LEU A 52 31.69 -14.03 -42.93
C LEU A 52 30.67 -12.95 -42.54
N LYS A 53 30.19 -12.19 -43.53
CA LYS A 53 29.16 -11.18 -43.30
C LYS A 53 27.85 -11.81 -42.81
N ASP A 54 27.40 -12.88 -43.47
CA ASP A 54 26.16 -13.58 -43.12
C ASP A 54 26.27 -14.22 -41.73
N TRP A 55 27.44 -14.78 -41.38
CA TRP A 55 27.71 -15.30 -40.04
C TRP A 55 27.67 -14.20 -38.97
N ARG A 56 28.31 -13.04 -39.19
CA ARG A 56 28.27 -11.89 -38.26
C ARG A 56 26.85 -11.38 -38.04
N CYS A 57 26.07 -11.25 -39.11
CA CYS A 57 24.66 -10.86 -38.99
C CYS A 57 23.88 -11.88 -38.15
N SER A 58 24.11 -13.18 -38.36
CA SER A 58 23.44 -14.23 -37.60
C SER A 58 23.87 -14.27 -36.12
N SER A 59 25.15 -14.08 -35.81
CA SER A 59 25.65 -14.12 -34.43
C SER A 59 25.18 -12.90 -33.62
N GLN A 60 25.15 -11.72 -34.24
CA GLN A 60 24.64 -10.51 -33.61
C GLN A 60 23.14 -10.61 -33.27
N VAL A 61 22.33 -11.17 -34.18
CA VAL A 61 20.89 -11.40 -33.95
C VAL A 61 20.65 -12.39 -32.81
N LYS A 62 21.48 -13.45 -32.69
CA LYS A 62 21.39 -14.39 -31.57
C LYS A 62 21.73 -13.74 -30.23
N GLY A 63 22.76 -12.90 -30.18
CA GLY A 63 23.13 -12.17 -28.95
C GLY A 63 22.02 -11.25 -28.48
N THR A 64 21.47 -10.42 -29.39
CA THR A 64 20.34 -9.52 -29.07
C THR A 64 19.07 -10.26 -28.67
N PHE A 65 18.80 -11.43 -29.26
CA PHE A 65 17.66 -12.25 -28.87
C PHE A 65 17.78 -12.80 -27.44
N GLU A 66 18.93 -13.36 -27.07
CA GLU A 66 19.12 -13.90 -25.72
C GLU A 66 19.12 -12.79 -24.65
N GLU A 67 19.70 -11.62 -24.95
CA GLU A 67 19.59 -10.44 -24.09
C GLU A 67 18.13 -10.01 -23.90
N SER A 68 17.37 -9.87 -25.01
CA SER A 68 15.96 -9.50 -24.95
C SER A 68 15.12 -10.51 -24.16
N LYS A 69 15.42 -11.81 -24.30
CA LYS A 69 14.75 -12.88 -23.58
C LYS A 69 15.01 -12.82 -22.08
N SER A 70 16.25 -12.53 -21.67
CA SER A 70 16.58 -12.35 -20.25
C SER A 70 15.83 -11.17 -19.64
N VAL A 71 15.80 -10.03 -20.33
CA VAL A 71 15.07 -8.83 -19.90
C VAL A 71 13.56 -9.12 -19.80
N LEU A 72 12.99 -9.83 -20.77
CA LEU A 72 11.58 -10.22 -20.72
C LEU A 72 11.26 -11.11 -19.53
N GLN A 73 12.13 -12.07 -19.17
CA GLN A 73 11.92 -12.90 -17.98
C GLN A 73 11.93 -12.08 -16.69
N ASP A 74 12.84 -11.12 -16.57
CA ASP A 74 12.92 -10.26 -15.38
C ASP A 74 11.73 -9.30 -15.29
N LEU A 75 11.25 -8.79 -16.43
CA LEU A 75 10.03 -7.98 -16.50
C LEU A 75 8.80 -8.79 -16.07
N VAL A 76 8.65 -10.03 -16.56
CA VAL A 76 7.52 -10.90 -16.17
C VAL A 76 7.53 -11.17 -14.67
N LYS A 77 8.69 -11.51 -14.09
CA LYS A 77 8.80 -11.71 -12.63
C LYS A 77 8.45 -10.44 -11.85
N THR A 78 8.87 -9.28 -12.34
CA THR A 78 8.57 -7.99 -11.73
C THR A 78 7.07 -7.69 -11.79
N GLU A 79 6.44 -7.93 -12.94
CA GLU A 79 4.99 -7.76 -13.12
C GLU A 79 4.18 -8.69 -12.19
N GLU A 80 4.57 -9.96 -12.08
CA GLU A 80 3.95 -10.92 -11.15
C GLU A 80 4.09 -10.48 -9.69
N GLY A 81 5.27 -9.95 -9.32
CA GLY A 81 5.50 -9.38 -7.99
C GLY A 81 4.60 -8.18 -7.69
N ILE A 82 4.54 -7.22 -8.62
CA ILE A 82 3.66 -6.04 -8.51
C ILE A 82 2.19 -6.47 -8.40
N LYS A 83 1.75 -7.42 -9.21
CA LYS A 83 0.37 -7.92 -9.17
C LYS A 83 0.02 -8.51 -7.81
N THR A 84 0.93 -9.31 -7.24
CA THR A 84 0.74 -9.91 -5.92
C THR A 84 0.63 -8.85 -4.83
N GLU A 85 1.54 -7.87 -4.82
CA GLU A 85 1.51 -6.77 -3.84
C GLU A 85 0.24 -5.92 -3.97
N LEU A 86 -0.25 -5.70 -5.21
CA LEU A 86 -1.48 -4.97 -5.46
C LEU A 86 -2.71 -5.73 -4.95
N GLU A 87 -2.76 -7.06 -5.13
CA GLU A 87 -3.84 -7.90 -4.59
C GLU A 87 -3.86 -7.88 -3.05
N GLU A 88 -2.68 -7.93 -2.40
CA GLU A 88 -2.57 -7.82 -0.94
C GLU A 88 -3.02 -6.44 -0.42
N LEU A 89 -2.61 -5.37 -1.10
CA LEU A 89 -3.03 -4.01 -0.75
C LEU A 89 -4.54 -3.82 -0.89
N ASN A 90 -5.14 -4.32 -1.98
CA ASN A 90 -6.59 -4.27 -2.17
C ASN A 90 -7.33 -5.01 -1.05
N LYS A 91 -6.84 -6.19 -0.65
CA LYS A 91 -7.45 -6.93 0.47
C LYS A 91 -7.39 -6.10 1.75
N LYS A 92 -6.23 -5.52 2.06
CA LYS A 92 -6.06 -4.67 3.24
C LYS A 92 -6.94 -3.42 3.21
N GLU A 93 -7.12 -2.80 2.04
CA GLU A 93 -8.05 -1.68 1.85
C GLU A 93 -9.48 -2.08 2.20
N THR A 94 -9.96 -3.22 1.70
CA THR A 94 -11.31 -3.70 2.01
C THR A 94 -11.52 -4.03 3.50
N GLU A 95 -10.50 -4.61 4.15
CA GLU A 95 -10.53 -4.89 5.59
C GLU A 95 -10.62 -3.59 6.41
N LEU A 96 -9.81 -2.58 6.08
CA LEU A 96 -9.82 -1.28 6.74
C LEU A 96 -11.14 -0.53 6.52
N GLU A 97 -11.73 -0.62 5.33
CA GLU A 97 -13.02 -0.01 5.05
C GLU A 97 -14.14 -0.65 5.90
N ALA A 98 -14.08 -1.96 6.11
CA ALA A 98 -15.01 -2.66 7.00
C ALA A 98 -14.84 -2.22 8.46
N GLU A 99 -13.59 -2.09 8.93
CA GLU A 99 -13.30 -1.58 10.28
C GLU A 99 -13.80 -0.15 10.49
N LEU A 100 -13.62 0.72 9.49
CA LEU A 100 -14.14 2.10 9.53
C LEU A 100 -15.65 2.14 9.69
N LYS A 101 -16.40 1.31 8.94
CA LYS A 101 -17.86 1.22 9.08
C LYS A 101 -18.28 0.79 10.49
N VAL A 102 -17.55 -0.14 11.11
CA VAL A 102 -17.80 -0.55 12.50
C VAL A 102 -17.54 0.60 13.48
N ILE A 103 -16.44 1.34 13.32
CA ILE A 103 -16.10 2.48 14.16
C ILE A 103 -17.14 3.59 14.03
N GLU A 104 -17.59 3.89 12.82
CA GLU A 104 -18.62 4.91 12.58
C GLU A 104 -19.96 4.54 13.23
N SER A 105 -20.37 3.28 13.12
CA SER A 105 -21.56 2.76 13.81
C SER A 105 -21.44 2.92 15.33
N LYS A 106 -20.30 2.52 15.92
CA LYS A 106 -20.05 2.69 17.36
C LYS A 106 -20.05 4.16 17.77
N ARG A 107 -19.46 5.04 16.96
CA ARG A 107 -19.46 6.50 17.20
C ARG A 107 -20.88 7.05 17.25
N GLN A 108 -21.75 6.62 16.33
CA GLN A 108 -23.14 7.04 16.29
C GLN A 108 -23.91 6.56 17.52
N MET A 109 -23.76 5.29 17.91
CA MET A 109 -24.38 4.76 19.14
C MET A 109 -23.94 5.53 20.39
N LEU A 110 -22.64 5.83 20.53
CA LEU A 110 -22.13 6.60 21.65
C LEU A 110 -22.65 8.04 21.68
N LYS A 111 -22.88 8.65 20.51
CA LYS A 111 -23.48 9.98 20.42
C LYS A 111 -24.92 9.98 20.94
N GLU A 112 -25.71 9.00 20.54
CA GLU A 112 -27.10 8.83 20.98
C GLU A 112 -27.17 8.51 22.47
N GLU A 113 -26.29 7.64 22.97
CA GLU A 113 -26.20 7.32 24.39
C GLU A 113 -25.82 8.56 25.22
N LYS A 114 -24.83 9.33 24.78
CA LYS A 114 -24.45 10.60 25.42
C LYS A 114 -25.64 11.56 25.49
N GLU A 115 -26.42 11.68 24.43
CA GLU A 115 -27.60 12.54 24.42
C GLU A 115 -28.67 12.04 25.41
N ARG A 116 -28.94 10.73 25.42
CA ARG A 116 -29.87 10.10 26.37
C ARG A 116 -29.45 10.34 27.82
N VAL A 117 -28.18 10.11 28.14
CA VAL A 117 -27.63 10.34 29.48
C VAL A 117 -27.72 11.82 29.86
N SER A 118 -27.43 12.74 28.93
CA SER A 118 -27.58 14.18 29.18
C SER A 118 -29.03 14.57 29.52
N LYS A 119 -30.02 14.02 28.80
CA LYS A 119 -31.45 14.24 29.11
C LYS A 119 -31.81 13.70 30.49
N GLN A 120 -31.37 12.48 30.81
CA GLN A 120 -31.61 11.88 32.13
C GLN A 120 -30.97 12.71 33.26
N MET A 121 -29.74 13.19 33.06
CA MET A 121 -29.04 14.04 34.03
C MET A 121 -29.83 15.32 34.33
N LYS A 122 -30.34 16.00 33.29
CA LYS A 122 -31.18 17.20 33.47
C LYS A 122 -32.41 16.91 34.32
N ILE A 123 -33.11 15.80 34.06
CA ILE A 123 -34.28 15.40 34.84
C ILE A 123 -33.91 15.19 36.31
N VAL A 124 -32.82 14.47 36.58
CA VAL A 124 -32.35 14.21 37.96
C VAL A 124 -32.00 15.52 38.66
N CYS A 125 -31.29 16.45 38.00
CA CYS A 125 -30.98 17.77 38.56
C CYS A 125 -32.27 18.52 38.95
N CYS A 126 -33.25 18.61 38.06
CA CYS A 126 -34.52 19.28 38.36
C CYS A 126 -35.27 18.62 39.54
N LEU A 127 -35.29 17.29 39.60
CA LEU A 127 -35.91 16.56 40.71
C LEU A 127 -35.19 16.83 42.04
N VAL A 128 -33.87 16.91 42.04
CA VAL A 128 -33.07 17.24 43.24
C VAL A 128 -33.39 18.66 43.71
N GLU A 129 -33.44 19.63 42.79
CA GLU A 129 -33.80 21.02 43.11
C GLU A 129 -35.22 21.11 43.71
N GLU A 130 -36.20 20.45 43.09
CA GLU A 130 -37.59 20.43 43.58
C GLU A 130 -37.69 19.82 44.99
N LYS A 131 -36.99 18.71 45.23
CA LYS A 131 -36.96 18.08 46.55
C LYS A 131 -36.28 18.96 47.60
N ALA A 132 -35.18 19.61 47.25
CA ALA A 132 -34.50 20.54 48.14
C ALA A 132 -35.41 21.72 48.53
N SER A 133 -36.12 22.31 47.57
CA SER A 133 -37.10 23.38 47.83
C SER A 133 -38.26 22.92 48.70
N ASN A 134 -38.82 21.73 48.45
CA ASN A 134 -39.93 21.19 49.24
C ASN A 134 -39.51 20.92 50.69
N ILE A 135 -38.32 20.34 50.90
CA ILE A 135 -37.77 20.13 52.25
C ILE A 135 -37.62 21.48 52.98
N GLY A 136 -37.06 22.51 52.32
CA GLY A 136 -36.96 23.85 52.90
C GLY A 136 -38.32 24.44 53.30
N ALA A 137 -39.33 24.30 52.44
CA ALA A 137 -40.69 24.76 52.72
C ALA A 137 -41.34 24.00 53.90
N GLN A 138 -41.10 22.69 54.01
CA GLN A 138 -41.59 21.89 55.14
C GLN A 138 -40.94 22.31 56.46
N TYR A 139 -39.64 22.58 56.49
CA TYR A 139 -38.96 23.11 57.67
C TYR A 139 -39.59 24.41 58.15
N LEU A 140 -39.79 25.38 57.25
CA LEU A 140 -40.45 26.65 57.57
C LEU A 140 -41.87 26.44 58.11
N LYS A 141 -42.64 25.53 57.50
CA LYS A 141 -44.01 25.23 57.95
C LYS A 141 -44.03 24.63 59.36
N VAL A 142 -43.11 23.72 59.67
CA VAL A 142 -42.97 23.12 61.01
C VAL A 142 -42.59 24.18 62.04
N ASP A 143 -41.65 25.07 61.72
CA ASP A 143 -41.22 26.12 62.64
C ASP A 143 -42.32 27.16 62.88
N CYS A 144 -43.07 27.55 61.84
CA CYS A 144 -44.27 28.39 61.99
C CYS A 144 -45.31 27.73 62.91
N ALA A 145 -45.59 26.43 62.72
CA ALA A 145 -46.54 25.70 63.56
C ALA A 145 -46.09 25.64 65.03
N LYS A 146 -44.78 25.43 65.29
CA LYS A 146 -44.21 25.48 66.64
C LYS A 146 -44.39 26.86 67.28
N TYR A 147 -44.11 27.93 66.55
CA TYR A 147 -44.26 29.30 67.03
C TYR A 147 -45.73 29.59 67.39
N GLN A 148 -46.66 29.27 66.51
CA GLN A 148 -48.10 29.45 66.75
C GLN A 148 -48.58 28.67 67.99
N TRP A 149 -48.12 27.42 68.16
CA TRP A 149 -48.47 26.63 69.34
C TRP A 149 -47.93 27.25 70.63
N LEU A 150 -46.69 27.73 70.64
CA LEU A 150 -46.10 28.43 71.78
C LEU A 150 -46.88 29.69 72.11
N GLU A 151 -47.22 30.50 71.11
CA GLU A 151 -48.00 31.71 71.27
C GLU A 151 -49.37 31.43 71.90
N GLN A 152 -50.10 30.43 71.38
CA GLN A 152 -51.39 30.02 71.95
C GLN A 152 -51.25 29.56 73.39
N ARG A 153 -50.22 28.76 73.70
CA ARG A 153 -49.97 28.28 75.08
C ARG A 153 -49.67 29.44 76.03
N LEU A 154 -48.89 30.43 75.60
CA LEU A 154 -48.61 31.64 76.38
C LEU A 154 -49.86 32.47 76.60
N LYS A 155 -50.68 32.68 75.55
CA LYS A 155 -51.98 33.36 75.65
C LYS A 155 -52.91 32.68 76.66
N SER A 156 -53.02 31.36 76.60
CA SER A 156 -53.83 30.59 77.57
C SER A 156 -53.30 30.74 79.00
N LYS A 157 -51.98 30.62 79.22
CA LYS A 157 -51.37 30.82 80.54
C LYS A 157 -51.60 32.24 81.06
N TRP A 158 -51.46 33.26 80.21
CA TRP A 158 -51.71 34.64 80.58
C TRP A 158 -53.17 34.89 80.95
N ALA A 159 -54.12 34.33 80.18
CA ALA A 159 -55.54 34.40 80.52
C ALA A 159 -55.84 33.75 81.88
N LEU A 160 -55.19 32.62 82.18
CA LEU A 160 -55.25 31.98 83.49
C LEU A 160 -54.58 32.80 84.60
N MET A 161 -53.53 33.57 84.35
CA MET A 161 -52.90 34.37 85.41
C MET A 161 -53.59 35.72 85.63
N ARG A 162 -54.35 36.21 84.64
CA ARG A 162 -54.98 37.54 84.66
C ARG A 162 -55.88 37.78 85.87
N HIS A 163 -56.57 36.75 86.35
CA HIS A 163 -57.44 36.86 87.53
C HIS A 163 -56.67 36.99 88.85
N LEU A 164 -55.37 36.69 88.88
CA LEU A 164 -54.51 36.84 90.05
C LEU A 164 -53.99 38.28 90.23
N PHE A 165 -54.19 39.13 89.22
CA PHE A 165 -53.77 40.54 89.18
C PHE A 165 -54.96 41.50 89.01
N ALA A 166 -56.19 41.01 89.22
CA ALA A 166 -57.43 41.78 89.16
C ALA A 166 -57.89 42.15 90.58
#